data_AF-A0A8B8DZT4-F1
#
_entry.id   AF-A0A8B8DZT4-F1
#
_cell.length_a   1.000
_cell.length_b   1.000
_cell.length_c   1.000
_cell.angle_alpha   90.00
_cell.angle_beta   90.00
_cell.angle_gamma   90.00
#
_symmetry.space_group_name_H-M   'P 1'
#
loop_
_entity.id
_entity.type
_entity.pdbx_description
1 polymer ?
#
loop_
_entity_poly.entity_id
_entity_poly.type
_entity_poly.pdbx_seq_one_letter_code
_entity_poly.pdbx_strand_id
1 'polypeptide(L)'
;MCCDSQLHELQYTKFCCGNKTYDVYEKYCFQDQEILNLWENKCGGHKYDTREFICCRETLINRTHQDLRCCGSTSFNTNLQNCIDKRVVRKGYRWCPNYGEYDLKTHDCCEGHLKERKGASWRCCGKELIDYAMNKCCAGKKFDKRTQHCCGGKVIEIGDKCCAGQVLDKNTHVCCGKTLFTEEQMLQKRLPYHDRCCPTWPDGGTSYDSVNFVCTLENKVVKKANRQQLCGREEYKPSVDLCCNSKVFKNASRDGMSCCPPSTSIYNPKTHVCCFGVRKKGKRCFRTKYRLRCPRFCSRRKITMRKYCNSFQARKASHEVFKNVRKQMKLLQSSKSCRCVYKKKRRKRLCKAKPCKTFKGLVGILVEERRGYAKLYLRQKMQNNGKHLCRSL
;
A
#
# COMPACT_ATOMS: atom_id res chain seq x y z
N MET A 1 -4.35 -31.67 -31.99
CA MET A 1 -4.74 -31.59 -30.57
C MET A 1 -5.73 -32.70 -30.26
N CYS A 2 -5.71 -33.27 -29.05
CA CYS A 2 -6.66 -34.31 -28.64
C CYS A 2 -7.70 -33.70 -27.70
N CYS A 3 -8.98 -33.86 -28.01
CA CYS A 3 -10.11 -33.44 -27.18
C CYS A 3 -11.01 -34.66 -26.94
N ASP A 4 -11.12 -35.11 -25.69
CA ASP A 4 -11.93 -36.25 -25.27
C ASP A 4 -11.86 -37.46 -26.23
N SER A 5 -10.64 -37.94 -26.44
CA SER A 5 -10.31 -39.07 -27.31
C SER A 5 -10.55 -38.86 -28.83
N GLN A 6 -10.84 -37.64 -29.28
CA GLN A 6 -10.89 -37.27 -30.69
C GLN A 6 -9.70 -36.39 -31.11
N LEU A 7 -9.10 -36.71 -32.26
CA LEU A 7 -7.99 -35.96 -32.83
C LEU A 7 -8.51 -34.82 -33.71
N HIS A 8 -8.06 -33.60 -33.42
CA HIS A 8 -8.37 -32.38 -34.17
C HIS A 8 -7.09 -31.71 -34.69
N GLU A 9 -7.21 -30.90 -35.75
CA GLU A 9 -6.11 -30.12 -36.30
C GLU A 9 -5.54 -29.14 -35.26
N LEU A 10 -4.20 -29.03 -35.17
CA LEU A 10 -3.54 -28.15 -34.21
C LEU A 10 -3.56 -26.70 -34.72
N GLN A 11 -4.41 -25.86 -34.13
CA GLN A 11 -4.42 -24.42 -34.37
C GLN A 11 -4.33 -23.69 -33.03
N TYR A 12 -3.53 -22.61 -32.96
CA TYR A 12 -3.25 -21.90 -31.69
C TYR A 12 -4.49 -21.29 -31.03
N THR A 13 -5.55 -21.04 -31.81
CA THR A 13 -6.81 -20.43 -31.34
C THR A 13 -7.88 -21.47 -30.99
N LYS A 14 -7.67 -22.75 -31.33
CA LYS A 14 -8.63 -23.82 -31.08
C LYS A 14 -8.43 -24.45 -29.71
N PHE A 15 -9.50 -24.49 -28.92
CA PHE A 15 -9.54 -25.09 -27.59
C PHE A 15 -10.63 -26.16 -27.51
N CYS A 16 -10.48 -27.12 -26.59
CA CYS A 16 -11.43 -28.22 -26.42
C CYS A 16 -12.66 -27.79 -25.60
N CYS A 17 -13.82 -28.31 -25.99
CA CYS A 17 -15.07 -28.28 -25.24
C CYS A 17 -15.73 -29.65 -25.41
N GLY A 18 -15.60 -30.52 -24.40
CA GLY A 18 -15.85 -31.95 -24.57
C GLY A 18 -15.02 -32.54 -25.73
N ASN A 19 -15.68 -33.21 -26.66
CA ASN A 19 -15.07 -33.82 -27.84
C ASN A 19 -14.89 -32.87 -29.04
N LYS A 20 -15.38 -31.62 -28.97
CA LYS A 20 -15.30 -30.63 -30.05
C LYS A 20 -14.23 -29.58 -29.77
N THR A 21 -13.75 -28.93 -30.83
CA THR A 21 -12.92 -27.72 -30.72
C THR A 21 -13.69 -26.46 -31.08
N TYR A 22 -13.33 -25.32 -30.46
CA TYR A 22 -13.87 -24.00 -30.79
C TYR A 22 -12.76 -22.94 -30.85
N ASP A 23 -12.96 -21.87 -31.62
CA ASP A 23 -12.07 -20.71 -31.63
C ASP A 23 -12.35 -19.80 -30.43
N VAL A 24 -11.33 -19.56 -29.59
CA VAL A 24 -11.44 -18.74 -28.37
C VAL A 24 -11.75 -17.27 -28.61
N TYR A 25 -11.57 -16.76 -29.84
CA TYR A 25 -11.91 -15.39 -30.20
C TYR A 25 -13.36 -15.20 -30.61
N GLU A 26 -14.09 -16.29 -30.87
CA GLU A 26 -15.49 -16.24 -31.31
C GLU A 26 -16.46 -16.87 -30.31
N LYS A 27 -15.99 -17.90 -29.58
CA LYS A 27 -16.81 -18.76 -28.74
C LYS A 27 -16.12 -19.11 -27.43
N TYR A 28 -16.88 -19.65 -26.49
CA TYR A 28 -16.35 -20.22 -25.26
C TYR A 28 -17.09 -21.52 -24.90
N CYS A 29 -16.46 -22.35 -24.09
CA CYS A 29 -17.08 -23.55 -23.56
C CYS A 29 -17.82 -23.24 -22.26
N PHE A 30 -19.13 -23.47 -22.25
CA PHE A 30 -19.98 -23.34 -21.08
C PHE A 30 -20.09 -24.70 -20.39
N GLN A 31 -19.66 -24.74 -19.12
CA GLN A 31 -19.70 -25.93 -18.26
C GLN A 31 -19.07 -27.19 -18.89
N ASP A 32 -18.01 -27.03 -19.68
CA ASP A 32 -17.26 -28.11 -20.33
C ASP A 32 -18.07 -29.01 -21.29
N GLN A 33 -19.29 -28.60 -21.65
CA GLN A 33 -20.22 -29.43 -22.42
C GLN A 33 -20.74 -28.73 -23.67
N GLU A 34 -20.95 -27.41 -23.64
CA GLU A 34 -21.61 -26.69 -24.73
C GLU A 34 -20.81 -25.48 -25.20
N ILE A 35 -20.69 -25.33 -26.53
CA ILE A 35 -20.02 -24.19 -27.14
C ILE A 35 -21.04 -23.08 -27.37
N LEU A 36 -20.82 -21.90 -26.77
CA LEU A 36 -21.65 -20.71 -26.92
C LEU A 36 -20.86 -19.56 -27.58
N ASN A 37 -21.55 -18.67 -28.28
CA ASN A 37 -20.93 -17.44 -28.80
C ASN A 37 -20.52 -16.52 -27.64
N LEU A 38 -19.52 -15.65 -27.83
CA LEU A 38 -19.04 -14.75 -26.77
C LEU A 38 -20.10 -13.79 -26.21
N TRP A 39 -21.17 -13.52 -26.95
CA TRP A 39 -22.31 -12.70 -26.50
C TRP A 39 -23.49 -13.53 -25.98
N GLU A 40 -23.41 -14.86 -25.96
CA GLU A 40 -24.47 -15.73 -25.45
C GLU A 40 -24.14 -16.23 -24.05
N ASN A 41 -25.17 -16.38 -23.23
CA ASN A 41 -25.07 -17.06 -21.94
C ASN A 41 -26.39 -17.78 -21.62
N LYS A 42 -26.43 -18.53 -20.53
CA LYS A 42 -27.64 -19.23 -20.08
C LYS A 42 -28.20 -18.66 -18.79
N CYS A 43 -29.52 -18.61 -18.71
CA CYS A 43 -30.29 -18.21 -17.53
C CYS A 43 -31.44 -19.19 -17.34
N GLY A 44 -31.52 -19.88 -16.19
CA GLY A 44 -32.56 -20.88 -15.95
C GLY A 44 -32.60 -21.98 -17.03
N GLY A 45 -31.45 -22.32 -17.63
CA GLY A 45 -31.34 -23.29 -18.72
C GLY A 45 -31.55 -22.73 -20.13
N HIS A 46 -32.11 -21.52 -20.28
CA HIS A 46 -32.37 -20.91 -21.60
C HIS A 46 -31.21 -20.03 -22.05
N LYS A 47 -30.83 -20.12 -23.34
CA LYS A 47 -29.84 -19.23 -23.96
C LYS A 47 -30.41 -17.83 -24.11
N TYR A 48 -29.58 -16.81 -23.88
CA TYR A 48 -29.94 -15.40 -24.07
C TYR A 48 -28.75 -14.57 -24.59
N ASP A 49 -29.05 -13.47 -25.27
CA ASP A 49 -28.03 -12.50 -25.71
C ASP A 49 -27.67 -11.53 -24.56
N THR A 50 -26.41 -11.57 -24.13
CA THR A 50 -25.86 -10.74 -23.05
C THR A 50 -25.81 -9.24 -23.37
N ARG A 51 -25.99 -8.87 -24.64
CA ARG A 51 -26.13 -7.48 -25.10
C ARG A 51 -27.54 -6.94 -24.86
N GLU A 52 -28.54 -7.81 -24.86
CA GLU A 52 -29.95 -7.45 -24.71
C GLU A 52 -30.50 -7.75 -23.31
N PHE A 53 -29.98 -8.78 -22.64
CA PHE A 53 -30.48 -9.21 -21.35
C PHE A 53 -29.36 -9.41 -20.31
N ILE A 54 -29.75 -9.42 -19.04
CA ILE A 54 -28.94 -9.86 -17.90
C ILE A 54 -29.71 -10.92 -17.13
N CYS A 55 -29.02 -11.97 -16.67
CA CYS A 55 -29.58 -13.01 -15.83
C CYS A 55 -29.36 -12.70 -14.34
N CYS A 56 -30.43 -12.57 -13.57
CA CYS A 56 -30.39 -12.37 -12.12
C CYS A 56 -31.12 -13.52 -11.43
N ARG A 57 -30.38 -14.50 -10.89
CA ARG A 57 -30.95 -15.71 -10.24
C ARG A 57 -32.10 -16.30 -11.05
N GLU A 58 -31.78 -16.73 -12.27
CA GLU A 58 -32.72 -17.38 -13.19
C GLU A 58 -33.80 -16.46 -13.79
N THR A 59 -33.86 -15.19 -13.37
CA THR A 59 -34.73 -14.19 -14.00
C THR A 59 -33.99 -13.45 -15.11
N LEU A 60 -34.52 -13.47 -16.33
CA LEU A 60 -34.04 -12.66 -17.44
C LEU A 60 -34.60 -11.24 -17.35
N ILE A 61 -33.72 -10.25 -17.47
CA ILE A 61 -34.07 -8.83 -17.37
C ILE A 61 -33.48 -8.07 -18.56
N ASN A 62 -34.27 -7.19 -19.17
CA ASN A 62 -33.83 -6.32 -20.26
C ASN A 62 -32.69 -5.40 -19.84
N ARG A 63 -31.62 -5.39 -20.64
CA ARG A 63 -30.43 -4.59 -20.44
C ARG A 63 -30.65 -3.18 -20.99
N THR A 64 -31.40 -2.36 -20.25
CA THR A 64 -31.66 -0.95 -20.60
C THR A 64 -30.41 -0.07 -20.50
N HIS A 65 -29.43 -0.45 -19.68
CA HIS A 65 -28.18 0.29 -19.48
C HIS A 65 -26.98 -0.64 -19.32
N GLN A 66 -25.79 -0.19 -19.75
CA GLN A 66 -24.53 -0.94 -19.56
C GLN A 66 -24.14 -1.10 -18.09
N ASP A 67 -24.61 -0.19 -17.24
CA ASP A 67 -24.35 -0.14 -15.80
C ASP A 67 -25.36 -0.96 -14.97
N LEU A 68 -26.24 -1.72 -15.64
CA LEU A 68 -27.17 -2.60 -14.99
C LEU A 68 -26.44 -3.81 -14.38
N ARG A 69 -26.72 -4.12 -13.10
CA ARG A 69 -26.17 -5.28 -12.37
C ARG A 69 -27.28 -5.97 -11.58
N CYS A 70 -27.04 -7.21 -11.19
CA CYS A 70 -28.00 -7.97 -10.38
C CYS A 70 -27.85 -7.70 -8.89
N CYS A 71 -28.99 -7.60 -8.21
CA CYS A 71 -29.12 -7.62 -6.77
C CYS A 71 -30.21 -8.64 -6.38
N GLY A 72 -29.78 -9.84 -6.00
CA GLY A 72 -30.71 -10.95 -5.88
C GLY A 72 -31.31 -11.31 -7.24
N SER A 73 -32.64 -11.37 -7.31
CA SER A 73 -33.39 -11.64 -8.55
C SER A 73 -33.80 -10.36 -9.31
N THR A 74 -33.43 -9.18 -8.80
CA THR A 74 -33.72 -7.89 -9.42
C THR A 74 -32.47 -7.27 -10.03
N SER A 75 -32.65 -6.33 -10.95
CA SER A 75 -31.55 -5.53 -11.50
C SER A 75 -31.53 -4.11 -10.93
N PHE A 76 -30.35 -3.51 -10.83
CA PHE A 76 -30.19 -2.11 -10.42
C PHE A 76 -29.11 -1.41 -11.25
N ASN A 77 -29.23 -0.09 -11.37
CA ASN A 77 -28.25 0.73 -12.06
C ASN A 77 -27.15 1.16 -11.10
N THR A 78 -25.89 0.76 -11.36
CA THR A 78 -24.75 1.10 -10.48
C THR A 78 -24.44 2.60 -10.42
N ASN A 79 -25.00 3.41 -11.31
CA ASN A 79 -24.87 4.86 -11.25
C ASN A 79 -25.83 5.51 -10.24
N LEU A 80 -26.96 4.88 -9.93
CA LEU A 80 -28.02 5.45 -9.10
C LEU A 80 -28.23 4.73 -7.78
N GLN A 81 -27.94 3.43 -7.74
CA GLN A 81 -28.29 2.52 -6.66
C GLN A 81 -27.11 1.64 -6.26
N ASN A 82 -27.23 1.01 -5.10
CA ASN A 82 -26.34 -0.03 -4.58
C ASN A 82 -27.14 -1.30 -4.27
N CYS A 83 -26.45 -2.43 -4.18
CA CYS A 83 -27.02 -3.68 -3.67
C CYS A 83 -26.48 -3.95 -2.27
N ILE A 84 -27.37 -4.10 -1.29
CA ILE A 84 -27.04 -4.41 0.11
C ILE A 84 -27.94 -5.55 0.54
N ASP A 85 -27.35 -6.67 1.00
CA ASP A 85 -28.08 -7.86 1.46
C ASP A 85 -29.19 -8.31 0.50
N LYS A 86 -28.87 -8.34 -0.81
CA LYS A 86 -29.79 -8.73 -1.91
C LYS A 86 -30.96 -7.75 -2.11
N ARG A 87 -30.90 -6.53 -1.57
CA ARG A 87 -31.89 -5.46 -1.75
C ARG A 87 -31.29 -4.26 -2.47
N VAL A 88 -32.07 -3.67 -3.37
CA VAL A 88 -31.68 -2.46 -4.11
C VAL A 88 -31.99 -1.24 -3.26
N VAL A 89 -30.98 -0.40 -3.02
CA VAL A 89 -31.10 0.85 -2.27
C VAL A 89 -30.53 2.02 -3.07
N ARG A 90 -31.01 3.24 -2.83
CA ARG A 90 -30.49 4.45 -3.47
C ARG A 90 -29.05 4.71 -3.04
N LYS A 91 -28.27 5.37 -3.90
CA LYS A 91 -26.92 5.81 -3.52
C LYS A 91 -26.98 6.76 -2.32
N GLY A 92 -26.13 6.49 -1.34
CA GLY A 92 -26.11 7.23 -0.08
C GLY A 92 -27.07 6.68 0.99
N TYR A 93 -27.85 5.66 0.66
CA TYR A 93 -28.75 4.99 1.59
C TYR A 93 -28.22 3.59 1.96
N ARG A 94 -28.77 3.03 3.03
CA ARG A 94 -28.51 1.66 3.51
C ARG A 94 -29.80 1.02 4.02
N TRP A 95 -29.76 -0.27 4.30
CA TRP A 95 -30.91 -1.04 4.79
C TRP A 95 -30.76 -1.40 6.26
N CYS A 96 -31.83 -1.26 7.04
CA CYS A 96 -31.91 -1.68 8.44
C CYS A 96 -33.06 -2.70 8.60
N PRO A 97 -32.84 -3.87 9.21
CA PRO A 97 -33.82 -4.96 9.29
C PRO A 97 -35.25 -4.56 9.73
N ASN A 98 -35.38 -3.71 10.75
CA ASN A 98 -36.68 -3.34 11.35
C ASN A 98 -37.18 -1.95 10.94
N TYR A 99 -36.62 -1.37 9.88
CA TYR A 99 -36.98 -0.02 9.43
C TYR A 99 -37.02 0.10 7.91
N GLY A 100 -36.09 -0.56 7.22
CA GLY A 100 -35.94 -0.48 5.77
C GLY A 100 -34.84 0.47 5.34
N GLU A 101 -35.07 1.18 4.24
CA GLU A 101 -34.09 2.07 3.63
C GLU A 101 -33.92 3.37 4.44
N TYR A 102 -32.68 3.76 4.73
CA TYR A 102 -32.35 4.97 5.51
C TYR A 102 -31.14 5.72 4.95
N ASP A 103 -31.10 7.04 5.16
CA ASP A 103 -30.00 7.91 4.70
C ASP A 103 -28.78 7.80 5.64
N LEU A 104 -27.61 7.45 5.07
CA LEU A 104 -26.33 7.30 5.79
C LEU A 104 -25.79 8.61 6.38
N LYS A 105 -26.30 9.75 5.92
CA LYS A 105 -25.94 11.08 6.44
C LYS A 105 -26.60 11.34 7.78
N THR A 106 -27.89 11.00 7.91
CA THR A 106 -28.72 11.35 9.06
C THR A 106 -28.85 10.22 10.07
N HIS A 107 -28.79 8.95 9.65
CA HIS A 107 -29.02 7.81 10.53
C HIS A 107 -27.94 6.74 10.40
N ASP A 108 -27.90 5.84 11.39
CA ASP A 108 -27.14 4.60 11.37
C ASP A 108 -28.01 3.45 11.92
N CYS A 109 -27.69 2.20 11.59
CA CYS A 109 -28.45 1.03 12.03
C CYS A 109 -27.60 0.20 13.00
N CYS A 110 -27.96 0.21 14.28
CA CYS A 110 -27.22 -0.45 15.36
C CYS A 110 -27.99 -1.70 15.78
N GLU A 111 -27.47 -2.89 15.46
CA GLU A 111 -28.10 -4.19 15.76
C GLU A 111 -29.60 -4.25 15.41
N GLY A 112 -29.98 -3.70 14.25
CA GLY A 112 -31.36 -3.71 13.78
C GLY A 112 -32.21 -2.50 14.20
N HIS A 113 -31.69 -1.61 15.04
CA HIS A 113 -32.38 -0.40 15.47
C HIS A 113 -31.82 0.84 14.76
N LEU A 114 -32.70 1.62 14.14
CA LEU A 114 -32.32 2.89 13.55
C LEU A 114 -31.99 3.92 14.64
N LYS A 115 -30.87 4.62 14.49
CA LYS A 115 -30.42 5.68 15.40
C LYS A 115 -30.08 6.93 14.60
N GLU A 116 -30.56 8.07 15.07
CA GLU A 116 -30.23 9.38 14.48
C GLU A 116 -28.79 9.79 14.84
N ARG A 117 -28.05 10.28 13.85
CA ARG A 117 -26.66 10.70 13.99
C ARG A 117 -26.59 12.12 14.52
N LYS A 118 -25.92 12.28 15.66
CA LYS A 118 -25.60 13.60 16.25
C LYS A 118 -24.45 14.32 15.52
N GLY A 119 -23.80 13.68 14.55
CA GLY A 119 -22.71 14.28 13.78
C GLY A 119 -21.99 13.29 12.85
N ALA A 120 -21.07 13.81 12.03
CA ALA A 120 -20.38 13.03 10.99
C ALA A 120 -19.44 11.93 11.52
N SER A 121 -19.01 12.00 12.79
CA SER A 121 -18.19 11.00 13.47
C SER A 121 -19.00 9.94 14.22
N TRP A 122 -20.32 10.14 14.39
CA TRP A 122 -21.16 9.20 15.12
C TRP A 122 -21.48 7.99 14.26
N ARG A 123 -21.20 6.79 14.79
CA ARG A 123 -21.45 5.48 14.16
C ARG A 123 -21.80 4.43 15.20
N CYS A 124 -22.41 3.34 14.77
CA CYS A 124 -22.74 2.23 15.65
C CYS A 124 -21.51 1.52 16.23
N CYS A 125 -21.65 1.08 17.48
CA CYS A 125 -20.80 0.12 18.16
C CYS A 125 -21.70 -0.80 18.98
N GLY A 126 -21.96 -2.00 18.44
CA GLY A 126 -23.01 -2.87 18.96
C GLY A 126 -24.38 -2.19 18.85
N LYS A 127 -25.14 -2.17 19.95
CA LYS A 127 -26.46 -1.52 20.06
C LYS A 127 -26.41 0.00 20.17
N GLU A 128 -25.27 0.58 20.55
CA GLU A 128 -25.14 2.01 20.85
C GLU A 128 -24.55 2.80 19.69
N LEU A 129 -24.99 4.06 19.55
CA LEU A 129 -24.35 5.02 18.68
C LEU A 129 -23.28 5.79 19.47
N ILE A 130 -22.04 5.77 18.99
CA ILE A 130 -20.89 6.38 19.67
C ILE A 130 -20.17 7.39 18.77
N ASP A 131 -19.53 8.38 19.39
CA ASP A 131 -18.70 9.35 18.67
C ASP A 131 -17.28 8.82 18.45
N TYR A 132 -16.92 8.50 17.19
CA TYR A 132 -15.58 8.04 16.82
C TYR A 132 -14.50 9.17 16.88
N ALA A 133 -14.91 10.42 17.09
CA ALA A 133 -13.98 11.52 17.36
C ALA A 133 -13.28 11.34 18.72
N MET A 134 -13.94 10.70 19.68
CA MET A 134 -13.39 10.43 21.03
C MET A 134 -13.18 8.94 21.27
N ASN A 135 -14.09 8.10 20.79
CA ASN A 135 -14.11 6.67 21.09
C ASN A 135 -13.73 5.82 19.87
N LYS A 136 -13.57 4.52 20.10
CA LYS A 136 -13.54 3.46 19.09
C LYS A 136 -14.39 2.28 19.56
N CYS A 137 -14.63 1.32 18.67
CA CYS A 137 -15.41 0.13 18.96
C CYS A 137 -14.53 -1.13 18.93
N CYS A 138 -14.73 -2.02 19.89
CA CYS A 138 -14.10 -3.32 20.00
C CYS A 138 -15.18 -4.36 20.34
N ALA A 139 -15.51 -5.26 19.41
CA ALA A 139 -16.54 -6.29 19.61
C ALA A 139 -17.85 -5.77 20.24
N GLY A 140 -18.36 -4.64 19.73
CA GLY A 140 -19.59 -4.00 20.23
C GLY A 140 -19.44 -3.17 21.51
N LYS A 141 -18.24 -3.11 22.10
CA LYS A 141 -17.93 -2.26 23.27
C LYS A 141 -17.19 -1.00 22.86
N LYS A 142 -17.66 0.14 23.37
CA LYS A 142 -16.98 1.43 23.19
C LYS A 142 -15.78 1.55 24.11
N PHE A 143 -14.72 2.19 23.64
CA PHE A 143 -13.54 2.49 24.46
C PHE A 143 -12.93 3.84 24.07
N ASP A 144 -12.26 4.50 25.03
CA ASP A 144 -11.55 5.75 24.77
C ASP A 144 -10.26 5.45 24.00
N LYS A 145 -10.13 5.97 22.78
CA LYS A 145 -8.97 5.69 21.93
C LYS A 145 -7.66 6.35 22.40
N ARG A 146 -7.71 7.21 23.42
CA ARG A 146 -6.54 7.88 24.03
C ARG A 146 -5.89 7.01 25.09
N THR A 147 -6.69 6.29 25.87
CA THR A 147 -6.23 5.46 26.99
C THR A 147 -6.25 3.98 26.65
N GLN A 148 -7.12 3.55 25.75
CA GLN A 148 -7.41 2.15 25.48
C GLN A 148 -7.25 1.78 24.00
N HIS A 149 -7.11 0.48 23.75
CA HIS A 149 -7.11 -0.12 22.42
C HIS A 149 -7.79 -1.50 22.41
N CYS A 150 -8.03 -2.03 21.21
CA CYS A 150 -8.72 -3.31 21.01
C CYS A 150 -7.71 -4.41 20.68
N CYS A 151 -7.81 -5.55 21.37
CA CYS A 151 -7.01 -6.74 21.16
C CYS A 151 -7.89 -7.99 21.13
N GLY A 152 -8.04 -8.60 19.95
CA GLY A 152 -8.87 -9.81 19.76
C GLY A 152 -10.30 -9.70 20.29
N GLY A 153 -10.90 -8.51 20.20
CA GLY A 153 -12.25 -8.25 20.71
C GLY A 153 -12.32 -7.87 22.20
N LYS A 154 -11.19 -7.82 22.91
CA LYS A 154 -11.10 -7.28 24.27
C LYS A 154 -10.55 -5.85 24.26
N VAL A 155 -11.12 -4.98 25.09
CA VAL A 155 -10.60 -3.63 25.33
C VAL A 155 -9.50 -3.72 26.38
N ILE A 156 -8.33 -3.16 26.09
CA ILE A 156 -7.15 -3.14 26.97
C ILE A 156 -6.53 -1.75 27.03
N GLU A 157 -5.75 -1.47 28.07
CA GLU A 157 -5.08 -0.17 28.24
C GLU A 157 -3.91 -0.02 27.26
N ILE A 158 -3.54 1.21 26.88
CA ILE A 158 -2.48 1.48 25.91
C ILE A 158 -1.10 0.99 26.36
N GLY A 159 -0.93 0.76 27.66
CA GLY A 159 0.26 0.15 28.24
C GLY A 159 0.37 -1.33 27.91
N ASP A 160 -0.74 -2.03 27.71
CA ASP A 160 -0.76 -3.46 27.41
C ASP A 160 -0.35 -3.72 25.96
N LYS A 161 0.22 -4.90 25.72
CA LYS A 161 0.62 -5.30 24.36
C LYS A 161 -0.37 -6.33 23.85
N CYS A 162 -0.81 -6.17 22.61
CA CYS A 162 -1.56 -7.19 21.89
C CYS A 162 -0.62 -7.97 20.98
N CYS A 163 -0.76 -9.29 20.93
CA CYS A 163 -0.04 -10.17 20.03
C CYS A 163 -0.94 -11.31 19.57
N ALA A 164 -1.06 -11.54 18.26
CA ALA A 164 -1.88 -12.63 17.71
C ALA A 164 -3.34 -12.61 18.22
N GLY A 165 -3.90 -11.41 18.47
CA GLY A 165 -5.25 -11.24 19.01
C GLY A 165 -5.39 -11.53 20.51
N GLN A 166 -4.30 -11.75 21.24
CA GLN A 166 -4.34 -11.97 22.69
C GLN A 166 -3.49 -10.94 23.44
N VAL A 167 -3.89 -10.66 24.68
CA VAL A 167 -3.16 -9.76 25.57
C VAL A 167 -1.87 -10.44 26.00
N LEU A 168 -0.74 -9.81 25.72
CA LEU A 168 0.59 -10.34 26.01
C LEU A 168 0.94 -10.09 27.47
N ASP A 169 1.14 -11.16 28.23
CA ASP A 169 1.83 -11.07 29.53
C ASP A 169 3.33 -10.83 29.29
N LYS A 170 3.77 -9.62 29.61
CA LYS A 170 5.16 -9.18 29.40
C LYS A 170 6.17 -9.91 30.28
N ASN A 171 5.75 -10.58 31.35
CA ASN A 171 6.65 -11.30 32.25
C ASN A 171 6.99 -12.69 31.70
N THR A 172 6.02 -13.33 31.06
CA THR A 172 6.10 -14.74 30.63
C THR A 172 6.24 -14.91 29.13
N HIS A 173 5.80 -13.93 28.32
CA HIS A 173 5.73 -14.06 26.86
C HIS A 173 6.42 -12.91 26.11
N VAL A 174 6.80 -13.18 24.87
CA VAL A 174 7.23 -12.20 23.87
C VAL A 174 6.43 -12.39 22.58
N CYS A 175 6.22 -11.30 21.84
CA CYS A 175 5.55 -11.35 20.55
C CYS A 175 6.56 -11.47 19.41
N CYS A 176 6.41 -12.51 18.59
CA CYS A 176 7.16 -12.70 17.35
C CYS A 176 6.36 -12.06 16.21
N GLY A 177 6.94 -11.03 15.58
CA GLY A 177 6.27 -10.29 14.53
C GLY A 177 6.02 -11.13 13.27
N LYS A 178 4.98 -10.75 12.52
CA LYS A 178 4.65 -11.35 11.22
C LYS A 178 5.82 -11.22 10.23
N THR A 179 6.21 -12.33 9.60
CA THR A 179 7.17 -12.35 8.49
C THR A 179 6.44 -12.70 7.17
N LEU A 180 7.18 -12.80 6.06
CA LEU A 180 6.62 -13.30 4.79
C LEU A 180 6.14 -14.75 4.88
N PHE A 181 6.69 -15.53 5.81
CA PHE A 181 6.48 -16.98 5.92
C PHE A 181 5.77 -17.39 7.21
N THR A 182 5.60 -16.48 8.17
CA THR A 182 4.99 -16.77 9.48
C THR A 182 4.03 -15.67 9.90
N GLU A 183 2.88 -16.07 10.43
CA GLU A 183 1.95 -15.16 11.10
C GLU A 183 2.54 -14.65 12.42
N GLU A 184 1.94 -13.59 12.97
CA GLU A 184 2.30 -13.10 14.31
C GLU A 184 1.95 -14.16 15.35
N GLN A 185 2.87 -14.43 16.28
CA GLN A 185 2.71 -15.49 17.27
C GLN A 185 3.22 -15.05 18.64
N MET A 186 2.54 -15.54 19.68
CA MET A 186 2.97 -15.37 21.06
C MET A 186 3.89 -16.53 21.44
N LEU A 187 5.08 -16.21 21.93
CA LEU A 187 6.09 -17.20 22.32
C LEU A 187 6.37 -17.08 23.82
N GLN A 188 6.41 -18.22 24.51
CA GLN A 188 6.86 -18.26 25.89
C GLN A 188 8.35 -17.90 25.96
N LYS A 189 8.71 -17.07 26.94
CA LYS A 189 10.10 -16.70 27.15
C LYS A 189 10.89 -17.91 27.64
N ARG A 190 12.09 -18.10 27.07
CA ARG A 190 13.07 -19.05 27.60
C ARG A 190 13.64 -18.60 28.95
N LEU A 191 13.82 -17.29 29.12
CA LEU A 191 14.30 -16.67 30.36
C LEU A 191 13.47 -15.42 30.69
N PRO A 192 13.15 -15.14 31.97
CA PRO A 192 12.22 -14.06 32.35
C PRO A 192 12.59 -12.67 31.82
N TYR A 193 13.90 -12.40 31.70
CA TYR A 193 14.45 -11.11 31.26
C TYR A 193 14.49 -10.94 29.73
N HIS A 194 14.13 -11.96 28.94
CA HIS A 194 14.00 -11.81 27.49
C HIS A 194 12.86 -10.83 27.15
N ASP A 195 13.10 -9.92 26.22
CA ASP A 195 12.17 -8.83 25.88
C ASP A 195 11.86 -8.74 24.37
N ARG A 196 12.57 -9.53 23.55
CA ARG A 196 12.35 -9.62 22.09
C ARG A 196 12.26 -11.06 21.62
N CYS A 197 11.69 -11.22 20.43
CA CYS A 197 11.67 -12.47 19.69
C CYS A 197 12.42 -12.32 18.36
N CYS A 198 13.20 -13.34 18.00
CA CYS A 198 13.78 -13.52 16.67
C CYS A 198 12.97 -14.61 15.97
N PRO A 199 12.28 -14.32 14.86
CA PRO A 199 11.47 -15.33 14.17
C PRO A 199 12.39 -16.39 13.57
N THR A 200 12.24 -17.64 13.98
CA THR A 200 13.02 -18.79 13.51
C THR A 200 12.06 -19.80 12.90
N TRP A 201 12.45 -20.42 11.79
CA TRP A 201 11.69 -21.51 11.19
C TRP A 201 12.34 -22.84 11.59
N PRO A 202 11.57 -23.89 11.96
CA PRO A 202 10.11 -24.00 11.95
C PRO A 202 9.41 -23.52 13.26
N ASP A 203 10.16 -23.28 14.34
CA ASP A 203 9.63 -23.14 15.71
C ASP A 203 8.88 -21.83 16.03
N GLY A 204 8.57 -21.00 15.03
CA GLY A 204 7.85 -19.72 15.19
C GLY A 204 8.69 -18.58 15.79
N GLY A 205 9.74 -18.88 16.56
CA GLY A 205 10.67 -17.87 17.07
C GLY A 205 11.48 -18.30 18.28
N THR A 206 12.52 -17.52 18.58
CA THR A 206 13.32 -17.64 19.80
C THR A 206 13.35 -16.32 20.54
N SER A 207 12.95 -16.33 21.81
CA SER A 207 13.08 -15.17 22.72
C SER A 207 14.55 -14.88 23.03
N TYR A 208 14.92 -13.61 23.12
CA TYR A 208 16.27 -13.17 23.48
C TYR A 208 16.24 -11.83 24.23
N ASP A 209 17.28 -11.54 25.03
CA ASP A 209 17.45 -10.23 25.64
C ASP A 209 18.07 -9.23 24.64
N SER A 210 17.38 -8.12 24.45
CA SER A 210 17.77 -7.11 23.49
C SER A 210 18.94 -6.25 23.96
N VAL A 211 19.42 -6.45 25.20
CA VAL A 211 20.61 -5.80 25.74
C VAL A 211 21.86 -6.42 25.11
N ASN A 212 22.02 -7.73 25.23
CA ASN A 212 23.22 -8.46 24.81
C ASN A 212 23.11 -9.10 23.43
N PHE A 213 21.90 -9.37 22.93
CA PHE A 213 21.71 -10.10 21.68
C PHE A 213 20.91 -9.29 20.64
N VAL A 214 21.02 -9.74 19.39
CA VAL A 214 20.30 -9.17 18.24
C VAL A 214 19.93 -10.27 17.26
N CYS A 215 18.73 -10.19 16.71
CA CYS A 215 18.30 -11.03 15.60
C CYS A 215 18.88 -10.50 14.27
N THR A 216 19.57 -11.33 13.51
CA THR A 216 20.11 -10.98 12.18
C THR A 216 19.03 -11.08 11.10
N LEU A 217 19.34 -10.59 9.89
CA LEU A 217 18.46 -10.77 8.72
C LEU A 217 18.31 -12.24 8.31
N GLU A 218 19.24 -13.10 8.72
CA GLU A 218 19.17 -14.56 8.55
C GLU A 218 18.39 -15.24 9.68
N ASN A 219 17.62 -14.49 10.47
CA ASN A 219 16.79 -15.04 11.54
C ASN A 219 17.59 -15.76 12.64
N LYS A 220 18.84 -15.34 12.89
CA LYS A 220 19.71 -15.91 13.94
C LYS A 220 19.92 -14.92 15.08
N VAL A 221 19.82 -15.41 16.32
CA VAL A 221 20.16 -14.64 17.52
C VAL A 221 21.67 -14.68 17.71
N VAL A 222 22.32 -13.52 17.69
CA VAL A 222 23.78 -13.41 17.88
C VAL A 222 24.11 -12.46 19.03
N LYS A 223 25.18 -12.77 19.77
CA LYS A 223 25.74 -11.86 20.78
C LYS A 223 26.24 -10.59 20.09
N LYS A 224 25.84 -9.42 20.59
CA LYS A 224 26.33 -8.13 20.08
C LYS A 224 27.84 -7.98 20.26
N ALA A 225 28.40 -8.61 21.30
CA ALA A 225 29.85 -8.66 21.54
C ALA A 225 30.62 -9.43 20.44
N ASN A 226 29.97 -10.38 19.76
CA ASN A 226 30.59 -11.22 18.73
C ASN A 226 30.33 -10.72 17.30
N ARG A 227 29.72 -9.55 17.12
CA ARG A 227 29.85 -8.89 15.82
C ARG A 227 31.31 -8.51 15.69
N GLN A 228 32.05 -9.13 14.77
CA GLN A 228 33.23 -8.50 14.20
C GLN A 228 32.77 -7.13 13.72
N GLN A 229 33.09 -6.12 14.52
CA GLN A 229 32.64 -4.76 14.31
C GLN A 229 33.52 -4.23 13.20
N LEU A 230 33.12 -4.55 11.97
CA LEU A 230 33.77 -4.08 10.77
C LEU A 230 33.10 -2.77 10.34
N CYS A 231 33.91 -1.74 10.16
CA CYS A 231 33.54 -0.51 9.50
C CYS A 231 34.18 -0.51 8.12
N GLY A 232 33.40 -0.83 7.09
CA GLY A 232 33.99 -1.14 5.78
C GLY A 232 34.79 -2.44 5.84
N ARG A 233 36.12 -2.35 5.81
CA ARG A 233 37.05 -3.49 5.92
C ARG A 233 37.88 -3.50 7.20
N GLU A 234 37.69 -2.50 8.07
CA GLU A 234 38.50 -2.32 9.27
C GLU A 234 37.74 -2.73 10.53
N GLU A 235 38.41 -3.44 11.43
CA GLU A 235 37.88 -3.71 12.77
C GLU A 235 37.89 -2.43 13.63
N TYR A 236 36.79 -2.19 14.34
CA TYR A 236 36.65 -1.09 15.29
C TYR A 236 35.92 -1.53 16.55
N LYS A 237 36.17 -0.86 17.68
CA LYS A 237 35.47 -1.13 18.94
C LYS A 237 34.40 -0.06 19.17
N PRO A 238 33.09 -0.27 18.96
CA PRO A 238 32.02 0.74 19.10
C PRO A 238 31.93 1.41 20.46
N SER A 239 32.47 0.77 21.52
CA SER A 239 32.55 1.36 22.86
C SER A 239 33.50 2.56 22.92
N VAL A 240 34.49 2.63 22.03
CA VAL A 240 35.50 3.71 22.02
C VAL A 240 35.60 4.38 20.64
N ASP A 241 35.49 3.62 19.57
CA ASP A 241 35.62 4.04 18.18
C ASP A 241 34.24 4.35 17.55
N LEU A 242 34.22 5.26 16.58
CA LEU A 242 33.03 5.62 15.82
C LEU A 242 33.19 5.28 14.34
N CYS A 243 32.25 4.52 13.77
CA CYS A 243 32.24 4.18 12.34
C CYS A 243 31.32 5.12 11.55
N CYS A 244 31.85 5.89 10.59
CA CYS A 244 31.08 6.78 9.74
C CYS A 244 31.32 6.50 8.25
N ASN A 245 30.28 6.03 7.54
CA ASN A 245 30.31 5.76 6.10
C ASN A 245 31.55 4.93 5.68
N SER A 246 31.77 3.81 6.37
CA SER A 246 32.88 2.87 6.16
C SER A 246 34.28 3.36 6.55
N LYS A 247 34.39 4.45 7.32
CA LYS A 247 35.66 4.93 7.92
C LYS A 247 35.60 4.89 9.45
N VAL A 248 36.64 4.34 10.08
CA VAL A 248 36.79 4.28 11.54
C VAL A 248 37.41 5.58 12.08
N PHE A 249 36.85 6.09 13.17
CA PHE A 249 37.42 7.18 13.96
C PHE A 249 37.72 6.67 15.37
N LYS A 250 39.00 6.51 15.70
CA LYS A 250 39.44 5.99 17.00
C LYS A 250 39.09 6.95 18.14
N ASN A 251 38.65 6.43 19.28
CA ASN A 251 38.23 7.18 20.47
C ASN A 251 37.07 8.19 20.30
N ALA A 252 36.54 8.36 19.08
CA ALA A 252 35.52 9.35 18.80
C ALA A 252 34.16 9.05 19.48
N SER A 253 33.84 7.79 19.75
CA SER A 253 32.63 7.42 20.51
C SER A 253 32.78 7.81 21.99
N ARG A 254 33.97 7.55 22.56
CA ARG A 254 34.35 7.96 23.93
C ARG A 254 34.31 9.49 24.09
N ASP A 255 34.76 10.21 23.08
CA ASP A 255 34.77 11.69 23.08
C ASP A 255 33.39 12.30 22.76
N GLY A 256 32.35 11.45 22.62
CA GLY A 256 30.97 11.87 22.40
C GLY A 256 30.69 12.44 21.01
N MET A 257 31.50 12.10 20.01
CA MET A 257 31.33 12.55 18.63
C MET A 257 30.20 11.80 17.91
N SER A 258 29.69 12.39 16.84
CA SER A 258 28.62 11.83 16.01
C SER A 258 28.97 11.89 14.52
N CYS A 259 28.47 10.94 13.73
CA CYS A 259 28.66 10.93 12.28
C CYS A 259 27.78 11.97 11.59
N CYS A 260 28.31 12.63 10.56
CA CYS A 260 27.55 13.57 9.73
C CYS A 260 27.19 12.98 8.35
N PRO A 261 26.14 12.14 8.24
CA PRO A 261 25.76 11.55 6.96
C PRO A 261 25.23 12.60 5.95
N PRO A 262 25.45 12.43 4.64
CA PRO A 262 26.09 11.27 3.97
C PRO A 262 27.62 11.36 3.88
N SER A 263 28.29 12.33 4.53
CA SER A 263 29.74 12.39 4.51
C SER A 263 30.36 11.39 5.49
N THR A 264 31.66 11.12 5.33
CA THR A 264 32.47 10.33 6.27
C THR A 264 32.89 11.14 7.49
N SER A 265 32.45 12.39 7.65
CA SER A 265 32.95 13.29 8.71
C SER A 265 32.28 13.07 10.07
N ILE A 266 33.03 13.36 11.13
CA ILE A 266 32.54 13.40 12.51
C ILE A 266 32.33 14.84 12.98
N TYR A 267 31.39 15.04 13.90
CA TYR A 267 31.13 16.33 14.54
C TYR A 267 30.81 16.15 16.02
N ASN A 268 31.11 17.17 16.83
CA ASN A 268 30.71 17.19 18.23
C ASN A 268 29.25 17.68 18.31
N PRO A 269 28.29 16.85 18.73
CA PRO A 269 26.87 17.20 18.81
C PRO A 269 26.56 18.26 19.89
N LYS A 270 27.47 18.51 20.83
CA LYS A 270 27.32 19.57 21.85
C LYS A 270 27.54 20.96 21.25
N THR A 271 28.39 21.09 20.22
CA THR A 271 28.81 22.38 19.65
C THR A 271 28.39 22.58 18.19
N HIS A 272 28.13 21.49 17.47
CA HIS A 272 27.84 21.48 16.04
C HIS A 272 26.59 20.65 15.73
N VAL A 273 26.01 20.90 14.57
CA VAL A 273 24.92 20.13 13.97
C VAL A 273 25.32 19.67 12.57
N CYS A 274 24.94 18.45 12.21
CA CYS A 274 25.13 17.95 10.84
C CYS A 274 23.96 18.37 9.95
N CYS A 275 24.27 19.06 8.83
CA CYS A 275 23.29 19.43 7.82
C CYS A 275 23.70 18.88 6.46
N PHE A 276 23.07 17.79 6.02
CA PHE A 276 23.29 17.16 4.71
C PHE A 276 24.78 16.86 4.41
N GLY A 277 25.50 16.31 5.38
CA GLY A 277 26.92 15.96 5.23
C GLY A 277 27.91 17.07 5.59
N VAL A 278 27.43 18.26 5.96
CA VAL A 278 28.27 19.40 6.38
C VAL A 278 28.03 19.75 7.84
N ARG A 279 29.10 19.81 8.65
CA ARG A 279 29.05 20.28 10.04
C ARG A 279 28.88 21.80 10.11
N LYS A 280 27.94 22.27 10.93
CA LYS A 280 27.71 23.71 11.19
C LYS A 280 27.77 23.98 12.68
N LYS A 281 28.38 25.11 13.11
CA LYS A 281 28.33 25.55 14.51
C LYS A 281 26.90 25.91 14.91
N GLY A 282 26.42 25.41 16.06
CA GLY A 282 25.10 25.70 16.61
C GLY A 282 24.18 24.47 16.75
N LYS A 283 23.02 24.65 17.41
CA LYS A 283 22.10 23.56 17.83
C LYS A 283 21.06 23.14 16.77
N ARG A 284 20.92 23.87 15.67
CA ARG A 284 19.88 23.64 14.65
C ARG A 284 20.41 23.86 13.26
N CYS A 285 20.05 22.98 12.32
CA CYS A 285 20.19 23.29 10.92
C CYS A 285 19.31 24.49 10.60
N PHE A 286 19.92 25.66 10.43
CA PHE A 286 19.27 26.74 9.71
C PHE A 286 19.01 26.20 8.30
N ARG A 287 17.78 25.75 8.06
CA ARG A 287 17.22 25.86 6.73
C ARG A 287 17.44 27.32 6.37
N THR A 288 18.37 27.59 5.47
CA THR A 288 18.19 28.74 4.59
C THR A 288 16.75 28.61 4.14
N LYS A 289 15.89 29.53 4.58
CA LYS A 289 14.59 29.65 3.97
C LYS A 289 14.93 29.92 2.52
N TYR A 290 14.90 28.88 1.67
CA TYR A 290 14.62 29.07 0.27
C TYR A 290 13.19 29.61 0.23
N ARG A 291 13.03 30.88 0.63
CA ARG A 291 11.96 31.72 0.14
C ARG A 291 12.24 31.75 -1.34
N LEU A 292 11.59 30.86 -2.08
CA LEU A 292 11.24 31.14 -3.46
C LEU A 292 10.50 32.49 -3.40
N ARG A 293 11.25 33.59 -3.59
CA ARG A 293 10.67 34.86 -4.00
C ARG A 293 10.19 34.58 -5.42
N CYS A 294 8.93 34.18 -5.54
CA CYS A 294 8.24 34.39 -6.80
C CYS A 294 8.27 35.91 -7.07
N PRO A 295 8.57 36.36 -8.30
CA PRO A 295 8.42 37.75 -8.67
C PRO A 295 7.00 38.22 -8.29
N ARG A 296 6.88 39.46 -7.83
CA ARG A 296 5.71 40.06 -7.14
C ARG A 296 4.37 40.06 -7.94
N PHE A 297 4.32 39.48 -9.14
CA PHE A 297 3.15 39.50 -10.03
C PHE A 297 2.64 38.11 -10.39
N CYS A 298 2.24 37.32 -9.38
CA CYS A 298 1.55 36.05 -9.62
C CYS A 298 0.41 35.85 -8.62
N SER A 299 -0.80 36.21 -9.05
CA SER A 299 -2.03 36.20 -8.24
C SER A 299 -2.66 34.82 -8.06
N ARG A 300 -1.87 33.74 -7.84
CA ARG A 300 -2.42 32.39 -7.58
C ARG A 300 -1.75 31.67 -6.41
N ARG A 301 -2.59 31.17 -5.48
CA ARG A 301 -2.23 30.57 -4.18
C ARG A 301 -1.27 29.38 -4.31
N LYS A 302 -0.22 29.38 -3.48
CA LYS A 302 0.79 28.32 -3.37
C LYS A 302 0.16 27.00 -2.88
N ILE A 303 0.31 25.91 -3.64
CA ILE A 303 -0.04 24.56 -3.19
C ILE A 303 1.25 23.84 -2.76
N THR A 304 1.29 23.29 -1.56
CA THR A 304 2.42 22.51 -1.03
C THR A 304 2.37 21.06 -1.53
N MET A 305 3.53 20.41 -1.68
CA MET A 305 3.66 19.00 -2.11
C MET A 305 2.80 18.02 -1.29
N ARG A 306 2.55 18.33 -0.02
CA ARG A 306 1.65 17.56 0.87
C ARG A 306 0.20 17.61 0.39
N LYS A 307 -0.28 18.78 -0.07
CA LYS A 307 -1.63 18.93 -0.65
C LYS A 307 -1.76 18.24 -2.02
N TYR A 308 -0.70 18.23 -2.83
CA TYR A 308 -0.70 17.53 -4.12
C TYR A 308 -0.73 16.00 -3.95
N CYS A 309 0.10 15.44 -3.06
CA CYS A 309 0.09 13.99 -2.76
C CYS A 309 -1.26 13.53 -2.19
N ASN A 310 -1.84 14.30 -1.27
CA ASN A 310 -3.16 13.98 -0.71
C ASN A 310 -4.27 14.02 -1.77
N SER A 311 -4.18 14.92 -2.75
CA SER A 311 -5.15 14.96 -3.87
C SER A 311 -5.01 13.77 -4.85
N PHE A 312 -3.85 13.14 -4.90
CA PHE A 312 -3.55 12.05 -5.84
C PHE A 312 -3.82 10.66 -5.23
N GLN A 313 -3.54 10.49 -3.93
CA GLN A 313 -3.95 9.30 -3.16
C GLN A 313 -5.47 9.10 -3.10
N ALA A 314 -6.25 10.18 -3.25
CA ALA A 314 -7.70 10.11 -3.31
C ALA A 314 -8.26 9.51 -4.62
N ARG A 315 -7.42 9.17 -5.62
CA ARG A 315 -7.92 8.77 -6.96
C ARG A 315 -7.50 7.41 -7.52
N LYS A 316 -6.54 6.66 -6.96
CA LYS A 316 -6.32 5.24 -7.31
C LYS A 316 -5.60 4.50 -6.17
N ALA A 317 -6.24 3.47 -5.64
CA ALA A 317 -5.62 2.43 -4.85
C ALA A 317 -4.94 1.42 -5.80
N SER A 318 -3.61 1.47 -5.90
CA SER A 318 -2.78 0.29 -6.15
C SER A 318 -1.32 0.64 -5.80
N HIS A 319 -0.76 -0.18 -4.92
CA HIS A 319 0.48 0.10 -4.20
C HIS A 319 1.65 -0.54 -4.95
N GLU A 320 2.01 -0.04 -6.15
CA GLU A 320 3.15 -0.62 -6.88
C GLU A 320 3.94 0.32 -7.82
N VAL A 321 3.79 1.64 -7.71
CA VAL A 321 4.46 2.60 -8.61
C VAL A 321 5.52 3.48 -7.90
N PHE A 322 5.65 3.43 -6.58
CA PHE A 322 6.45 4.41 -5.83
C PHE A 322 7.96 4.13 -5.74
N LYS A 323 8.45 2.91 -6.02
CA LYS A 323 9.90 2.62 -5.94
C LYS A 323 10.70 3.24 -7.11
N ASN A 324 10.11 3.42 -8.28
CA ASN A 324 10.83 3.95 -9.46
C ASN A 324 10.84 5.49 -9.58
N VAL A 325 9.90 6.20 -8.97
CA VAL A 325 9.85 7.68 -8.99
C VAL A 325 10.93 8.31 -8.09
N ARG A 326 11.24 7.70 -6.94
CA ARG A 326 12.34 8.16 -6.05
C ARG A 326 13.72 8.02 -6.71
N LYS A 327 13.93 6.96 -7.50
CA LYS A 327 15.19 6.69 -8.21
C LYS A 327 15.42 7.72 -9.34
N GLN A 328 14.36 8.12 -10.03
CA GLN A 328 14.40 9.14 -11.08
C GLN A 328 14.49 10.60 -10.56
N MET A 329 13.98 10.90 -9.35
CA MET A 329 14.17 12.25 -8.75
C MET A 329 15.59 12.52 -8.25
N LYS A 330 16.37 11.50 -7.88
CA LYS A 330 17.80 11.69 -7.55
C LYS A 330 18.61 12.14 -8.77
N LEU A 331 18.22 11.71 -9.98
CA LEU A 331 18.85 12.13 -11.24
C LEU A 331 18.43 13.54 -11.69
N LEU A 332 17.30 14.07 -11.19
CA LEU A 332 16.84 15.45 -11.46
C LEU A 332 17.38 16.49 -10.46
N GLN A 333 17.92 16.06 -9.31
CA GLN A 333 18.52 16.95 -8.30
C GLN A 333 19.90 17.50 -8.70
N SER A 334 20.52 16.96 -9.75
CA SER A 334 21.84 17.39 -10.23
C SER A 334 21.80 18.40 -11.39
N SER A 335 20.63 18.80 -11.92
CA SER A 335 20.57 19.82 -12.98
C SER A 335 20.30 21.21 -12.41
N LYS A 336 21.19 22.18 -12.66
CA LYS A 336 21.06 23.61 -12.32
C LYS A 336 19.97 24.33 -13.15
N SER A 337 18.83 23.69 -13.40
CA SER A 337 17.74 24.27 -14.20
C SER A 337 16.39 24.08 -13.51
N CYS A 338 15.93 25.13 -12.83
CA CYS A 338 14.55 25.28 -12.37
C CYS A 338 13.57 24.93 -13.50
N ARG A 339 12.81 23.83 -13.38
CA ARG A 339 11.68 23.52 -14.27
C ARG A 339 10.39 23.40 -13.47
N CYS A 340 9.48 24.35 -13.69
CA CYS A 340 8.11 24.30 -13.22
C CYS A 340 7.34 23.22 -14.00
N VAL A 341 6.65 22.31 -13.31
CA VAL A 341 5.81 21.26 -13.92
C VAL A 341 4.33 21.63 -13.72
N TYR A 342 3.54 21.66 -14.80
CA TYR A 342 2.11 21.97 -14.75
C TYR A 342 1.24 20.83 -15.30
N LYS A 343 0.00 20.74 -14.79
CA LYS A 343 -1.06 19.83 -15.24
C LYS A 343 -1.72 20.44 -16.50
N LYS A 344 -1.83 19.67 -17.57
CA LYS A 344 -2.19 20.11 -18.93
C LYS A 344 -3.63 20.66 -19.03
N LYS A 345 -3.81 21.94 -19.41
CA LYS A 345 -4.64 22.45 -20.53
C LYS A 345 -4.84 23.98 -20.43
N ARG A 346 -4.62 24.65 -21.58
CA ARG A 346 -4.95 26.05 -21.99
C ARG A 346 -3.81 27.10 -21.99
N ARG A 347 -3.55 27.55 -23.23
CA ARG A 347 -2.76 28.67 -23.80
C ARG A 347 -1.26 28.74 -23.50
N LYS A 348 -0.48 28.53 -24.57
CA LYS A 348 0.96 28.81 -24.69
C LYS A 348 1.21 30.29 -24.38
N ARG A 349 2.11 30.60 -23.45
CA ARG A 349 2.84 31.87 -23.41
C ARG A 349 4.30 31.57 -23.13
N LEU A 350 5.19 32.16 -23.93
CA LEU A 350 6.63 31.97 -23.90
C LEU A 350 7.21 32.57 -22.62
N CYS A 351 8.11 31.82 -21.95
CA CYS A 351 9.07 32.39 -21.02
C CYS A 351 10.44 32.34 -21.68
N LYS A 352 11.01 33.52 -21.96
CA LYS A 352 12.41 33.76 -22.38
C LYS A 352 12.98 32.71 -23.35
N ALA A 353 12.43 32.71 -24.56
CA ALA A 353 13.06 32.14 -25.77
C ALA A 353 13.49 30.65 -25.73
N LYS A 354 12.86 29.78 -24.94
CA LYS A 354 12.97 28.32 -25.11
C LYS A 354 11.61 27.62 -25.00
N PRO A 355 11.29 26.63 -25.86
CA PRO A 355 10.01 25.92 -25.80
C PRO A 355 9.94 25.00 -24.57
N CYS A 356 8.84 25.09 -23.81
CA CYS A 356 8.58 24.21 -22.68
C CYS A 356 8.22 22.79 -23.16
N LYS A 357 8.99 21.77 -22.75
CA LYS A 357 8.66 20.35 -23.02
C LYS A 357 7.62 19.81 -22.02
N THR A 358 6.66 19.04 -22.51
CA THR A 358 5.68 18.35 -21.66
C THR A 358 6.32 17.15 -20.96
N PHE A 359 5.77 16.71 -19.80
CA PHE A 359 6.23 15.52 -19.08
C PHE A 359 6.19 14.25 -19.96
N LYS A 360 5.23 14.18 -20.91
CA LYS A 360 5.11 13.13 -21.92
C LYS A 360 6.28 13.09 -22.93
N GLY A 361 7.04 14.18 -23.08
CA GLY A 361 8.21 14.24 -23.97
C GLY A 361 9.56 14.12 -23.24
N LEU A 362 9.57 14.01 -21.92
CA LEU A 362 10.77 13.78 -21.11
C LEU A 362 10.96 12.29 -20.75
N VAL A 363 9.88 11.52 -20.78
CA VAL A 363 9.87 10.08 -20.58
C VAL A 363 9.23 9.51 -21.84
N GLY A 364 10.03 8.97 -22.76
CA GLY A 364 9.56 8.45 -24.05
C GLY A 364 8.68 7.22 -23.88
N ILE A 365 7.40 7.43 -23.53
CA ILE A 365 6.39 6.38 -23.36
C ILE A 365 5.41 6.51 -24.52
N LEU A 366 5.47 5.56 -25.46
CA LEU A 366 4.33 5.24 -26.32
C LEU A 366 3.45 4.24 -25.56
N VAL A 367 2.19 4.61 -25.35
CA VAL A 367 1.15 3.72 -24.84
C VAL A 367 0.29 3.37 -26.04
N GLU A 368 0.28 2.11 -26.45
CA GLU A 368 -0.69 1.63 -27.42
C GLU A 368 -1.92 1.14 -26.63
N GLU A 369 -3.05 1.80 -26.83
CA GLU A 369 -4.29 1.47 -26.13
C GLU A 369 -5.03 0.39 -26.94
N ARG A 370 -4.98 -0.86 -26.47
CA ARG A 370 -6.01 -1.87 -26.80
C ARG A 370 -6.65 -2.39 -25.52
N ARG A 371 -7.99 -2.25 -25.49
CA ARG A 371 -8.99 -2.82 -24.58
C ARG A 371 -8.45 -3.27 -23.20
N GLY A 372 -8.59 -2.40 -22.21
CA GLY A 372 -8.73 -2.78 -20.80
C GLY A 372 -7.46 -3.11 -20.00
N TYR A 373 -6.31 -3.34 -20.63
CA TYR A 373 -5.05 -3.64 -19.91
C TYR A 373 -3.87 -2.91 -20.56
N ALA A 374 -3.20 -2.04 -19.83
CA ALA A 374 -1.97 -1.39 -20.29
C ALA A 374 -0.75 -2.23 -19.91
N LYS A 375 -0.16 -2.97 -20.87
CA LYS A 375 1.19 -3.52 -20.73
C LYS A 375 2.22 -2.49 -21.21
N LEU A 376 3.19 -2.16 -20.35
CA LEU A 376 4.30 -1.26 -20.66
C LEU A 376 5.45 -2.06 -21.28
N TYR A 377 5.80 -1.79 -22.53
CA TYR A 377 7.08 -2.20 -23.11
C TYR A 377 8.10 -1.07 -22.98
N LEU A 378 9.29 -1.36 -22.43
CA LEU A 378 10.46 -0.49 -22.55
C LEU A 378 11.32 -1.04 -23.69
N ARG A 379 11.38 -0.33 -24.83
CA ARG A 379 12.27 -0.68 -25.93
C ARG A 379 13.72 -0.36 -25.50
N GLN A 380 14.52 -1.40 -25.30
CA GLN A 380 15.96 -1.31 -25.11
C GLN A 380 16.61 -0.58 -26.29
N LYS A 381 17.26 0.54 -26.01
CA LYS A 381 18.37 1.06 -26.84
C LYS A 381 19.54 1.32 -25.91
N MET A 382 20.31 0.26 -25.63
CA MET A 382 21.72 0.38 -25.31
C MET A 382 22.49 0.17 -26.61
N GLN A 383 23.25 1.17 -27.04
CA GLN A 383 24.48 0.94 -27.78
C GLN A 383 25.61 1.40 -26.87
N ASN A 384 26.35 0.41 -26.38
CA ASN A 384 27.77 0.38 -26.00
C ASN A 384 28.35 1.56 -25.21
N ASN A 385 28.57 1.36 -23.90
CA ASN A 385 29.91 1.14 -23.34
C ASN A 385 29.87 0.96 -21.80
N GLY A 386 30.57 -0.07 -21.31
CA GLY A 386 31.03 -0.19 -19.92
C GLY A 386 30.35 -1.25 -19.02
N LYS A 387 30.68 -2.53 -19.21
CA LYS A 387 30.63 -3.59 -18.17
C LYS A 387 31.62 -3.19 -17.04
N HIS A 388 31.35 -3.33 -15.74
CA HIS A 388 31.54 -4.57 -14.96
C HIS A 388 31.20 -4.39 -13.44
N LEU A 389 30.86 -5.52 -12.79
CA LEU A 389 30.94 -5.90 -11.34
C LEU A 389 29.89 -5.27 -10.37
N CYS A 390 29.14 -5.99 -9.53
CA CYS A 390 29.08 -7.40 -9.11
C CYS A 390 27.68 -7.76 -8.56
N ARG A 391 27.21 -8.98 -8.87
CA ARG A 391 26.42 -9.85 -7.98
C ARG A 391 27.33 -10.34 -6.85
N SER A 392 26.74 -10.63 -5.68
CA SER A 392 27.00 -11.80 -4.80
C SER A 392 26.55 -11.41 -3.38
N LEU A 393 25.47 -11.92 -2.78
CA LEU A 393 24.73 -13.18 -2.91
C LEU A 393 23.21 -12.92 -2.91
#